data_AF-W9VQ69-F1
#
_entry.id   AF-W9VQ69-F1
#
_cell.length_a   1.000
_cell.length_b   1.000
_cell.length_c   1.000
_cell.angle_alpha   90.00
_cell.angle_beta   90.00
_cell.angle_gamma   90.00
#
_symmetry.space_group_name_H-M   'P 1'
#
loop_
_entity.id
_entity.type
_entity.pdbx_description
1 polymer ?
#
loop_
_entity_poly.entity_id
_entity_poly.type
_entity_poly.pdbx_seq_one_letter_code
_entity_poly.pdbx_strand_id
1 'polypeptide(L)'
;MNAALAIVTLQIGVSVAVGFAAAATLSGDTITYLISYAPGGLAEMSIIAVAMQLEAAFVALNHLLRLTLSLLIAPLLLRFVK
;
A
#
# COMPACT_ATOMS: atom_id res chain seq x y z
N MET A 1 -21.74 3.22 2.37
CA MET A 1 -20.93 3.75 1.25
C MET A 1 -19.91 4.79 1.73
N ASN A 2 -20.31 5.80 2.51
CA ASN A 2 -19.42 6.89 2.95
C ASN A 2 -18.22 6.44 3.80
N ALA A 3 -18.40 5.48 4.71
CA ALA A 3 -17.31 5.00 5.56
C ALA A 3 -16.24 4.20 4.79
N ALA A 4 -16.65 3.39 3.80
CA ALA A 4 -15.72 2.66 2.95
C ALA A 4 -14.85 3.60 2.12
N LEU A 5 -15.45 4.66 1.56
CA LEU A 5 -14.72 5.71 0.86
C LEU A 5 -13.71 6.41 1.79
N ALA A 6 -14.13 6.80 3.00
CA ALA A 6 -13.25 7.45 3.97
C ALA A 6 -12.03 6.58 4.36
N ILE A 7 -12.26 5.27 4.55
CA ILE A 7 -11.18 4.30 4.84
C ILE A 7 -10.19 4.23 3.67
N VAL A 8 -10.70 4.11 2.43
CA VAL A 8 -9.86 4.03 1.23
C VAL A 8 -9.04 5.30 1.04
N THR A 9 -9.65 6.48 1.20
CA THR A 9 -8.93 7.76 1.07
C THR A 9 -7.84 7.90 2.12
N LEU A 10 -8.12 7.53 3.37
CA LEU A 10 -7.13 7.51 4.45
C LEU A 10 -5.97 6.56 4.12
N GLN A 11 -6.26 5.34 3.64
CA GLN A 11 -5.24 4.36 3.32
C GLN A 11 -4.36 4.76 2.14
N ILE A 12 -4.93 5.37 1.10
CA ILE A 12 -4.16 5.91 -0.02
C ILE A 12 -3.26 7.04 0.47
N GLY A 13 -3.78 7.96 1.29
CA GLY A 13 -3.00 9.05 1.87
C GLY A 13 -1.81 8.57 2.70
N VAL A 14 -2.03 7.57 3.57
CA VAL A 14 -0.95 6.94 4.35
C VAL A 14 0.06 6.24 3.44
N SER A 15 -0.40 5.51 2.42
CA SER A 15 0.50 4.80 1.48
C SER A 15 1.42 5.78 0.74
N VAL A 16 0.88 6.91 0.28
CA VAL A 16 1.66 7.96 -0.40
C VAL A 16 2.66 8.60 0.57
N ALA A 17 2.23 8.94 1.80
CA ALA A 17 3.10 9.54 2.80
C ALA A 17 4.28 8.62 3.18
N VAL A 18 4.01 7.33 3.42
CA VAL A 18 5.04 6.34 3.73
C VAL A 18 5.96 6.12 2.53
N GLY A 19 5.41 6.13 1.30
CA GLY A 19 6.21 6.00 0.09
C GLY A 19 7.19 7.16 -0.14
N PHE A 20 6.75 8.39 0.10
CA PHE A 20 7.64 9.57 0.07
C PHE A 20 8.69 9.53 1.17
N ALA A 21 8.32 9.12 2.39
CA ALA A 21 9.27 8.98 3.49
C ALA A 21 10.32 7.90 3.18
N ALA A 22 9.90 6.73 2.69
CA ALA A 22 10.80 5.65 2.30
C ALA A 22 11.75 6.08 1.17
N ALA A 23 11.25 6.80 0.15
CA ALA A 23 12.08 7.32 -0.94
C ALA A 23 13.12 8.36 -0.46
N ALA A 24 12.83 9.11 0.60
CA ALA A 24 13.76 10.09 1.17
C ALA A 24 14.82 9.46 2.10
N THR A 25 14.52 8.32 2.73
CA THR A 25 15.41 7.70 3.74
C THR A 25 16.15 6.46 3.27
N LEU A 26 15.65 5.77 2.25
CA LEU A 26 16.12 4.43 1.87
C LEU A 26 16.85 4.51 0.52
N SER A 27 18.16 4.29 0.54
CA SER A 27 19.02 4.19 -0.64
C SER A 27 18.87 2.84 -1.33
N GLY A 28 17.67 2.59 -1.87
CA GLY A 28 17.31 1.41 -2.65
C GLY A 28 16.81 1.77 -4.05
N ASP A 29 16.41 0.75 -4.81
CA ASP A 29 15.90 0.95 -6.16
C ASP A 29 14.57 1.74 -6.16
N THR A 30 14.61 2.97 -6.68
CA THR A 30 13.48 3.90 -6.73
C THR A 30 12.24 3.29 -7.38
N ILE A 31 12.44 2.41 -8.37
CA ILE A 31 11.36 1.76 -9.09
C ILE A 31 10.65 0.76 -8.18
N THR A 32 11.39 -0.04 -7.40
CA THR A 32 10.83 -0.95 -6.39
C THR A 32 9.95 -0.21 -5.38
N TYR A 33 10.39 0.94 -4.87
CA TYR A 33 9.55 1.75 -3.97
C TYR A 33 8.33 2.31 -4.68
N LEU A 34 8.49 2.86 -5.89
CA LEU A 34 7.38 3.41 -6.67
C LEU A 34 6.27 2.37 -6.86
N ILE A 35 6.62 1.14 -7.26
CA ILE A 35 5.63 0.07 -7.50
C ILE A 35 5.07 -0.46 -6.17
N SER A 36 5.87 -0.50 -5.10
CA SER A 36 5.41 -0.94 -3.77
C SER A 36 4.37 0.00 -3.14
N TYR A 37 4.46 1.31 -3.44
CA TYR A 37 3.54 2.31 -2.91
C TYR A 37 2.46 2.75 -3.91
N ALA A 38 2.59 2.37 -5.18
CA ALA A 38 1.55 2.60 -6.17
C ALA A 38 0.23 1.91 -5.78
N PRO A 39 -0.91 2.56 -6.04
CA PRO A 39 -2.21 1.91 -5.90
C PRO A 39 -2.38 0.84 -6.99
N GLY A 40 -2.90 -0.33 -6.61
CA GLY A 40 -3.11 -1.47 -7.51
C GLY A 40 -3.40 -2.78 -6.78
N GLY A 41 -3.68 -3.85 -7.53
CA GLY A 41 -3.87 -5.19 -6.97
C GLY A 41 -2.56 -5.84 -6.54
N LEU A 42 -2.57 -6.60 -5.43
CA LEU A 42 -1.40 -7.32 -4.94
C LEU A 42 -0.80 -8.27 -6.01
N ALA A 43 -1.66 -8.98 -6.74
CA ALA A 43 -1.22 -9.90 -7.80
C ALA A 43 -0.58 -9.15 -8.98
N GLU A 44 -1.21 -8.08 -9.45
CA GLU A 44 -0.73 -7.27 -10.58
C GLU A 44 0.65 -6.67 -10.29
N MET A 45 0.80 -6.04 -9.12
CA MET A 45 2.04 -5.37 -8.74
C MET A 45 3.17 -6.37 -8.47
N SER A 46 2.86 -7.56 -7.94
CA SER A 46 3.86 -8.62 -7.75
C SER A 46 4.37 -9.16 -9.09
N ILE A 47 3.49 -9.35 -10.09
CA ILE A 47 3.88 -9.78 -11.44
C ILE A 47 4.75 -8.72 -12.12
N ILE A 48 4.37 -7.44 -12.00
CA ILE A 48 5.16 -6.31 -12.54
C ILE A 48 6.56 -6.29 -11.91
N ALA A 49 6.64 -6.45 -10.58
CA ALA A 49 7.92 -6.49 -9.88
C ALA A 49 8.82 -7.63 -10.38
N VAL A 50 8.27 -8.85 -10.55
CA VAL A 50 9.01 -9.98 -11.12
C VAL A 50 9.46 -9.70 -12.55
N ALA A 51 8.57 -9.13 -13.38
CA ALA A 51 8.87 -8.79 -14.77
C ALA A 51 9.99 -7.74 -14.88
N MET A 52 10.09 -6.84 -13.92
CA MET A 52 11.12 -5.80 -13.85
C MET A 52 12.39 -6.24 -13.12
N GLN A 53 12.53 -7.52 -12.74
CA GLN A 53 13.67 -8.05 -11.96
C GLN A 53 13.86 -7.33 -10.62
N LEU A 54 12.76 -6.90 -10.00
CA LEU A 54 12.73 -6.21 -8.73
C LEU A 54 12.42 -7.16 -7.57
N GLU A 55 12.57 -6.66 -6.34
CA GLU A 55 12.27 -7.44 -5.14
C GLU A 55 10.75 -7.59 -4.95
N ALA A 56 10.16 -8.59 -5.61
CA ALA A 56 8.73 -8.88 -5.53
C ALA A 56 8.27 -9.23 -4.11
N ALA A 57 9.15 -9.79 -3.27
CA ALA A 57 8.85 -10.07 -1.87
C ALA A 57 8.55 -8.77 -1.09
N PHE A 58 9.37 -7.73 -1.28
CA PHE A 58 9.16 -6.42 -0.67
C PHE A 58 7.86 -5.76 -1.15
N VAL A 59 7.61 -5.79 -2.47
CA VAL A 59 6.38 -5.23 -3.08
C VAL A 59 5.12 -5.94 -2.54
N ALA A 60 5.16 -7.28 -2.50
CA ALA A 60 4.07 -8.11 -2.01
C ALA A 60 3.83 -7.90 -0.51
N LEU A 61 4.87 -7.78 0.30
CA LEU A 61 4.76 -7.51 1.74
C LEU A 61 4.10 -6.15 2.01
N ASN A 62 4.51 -5.09 1.31
CA ASN A 62 3.88 -3.77 1.46
C ASN A 62 2.40 -3.80 1.06
N HIS A 63 2.06 -4.45 -0.05
CA HIS A 63 0.68 -4.59 -0.49
C HIS A 63 -0.15 -5.47 0.46
N LEU A 64 0.43 -6.54 1.00
CA LEU A 64 -0.23 -7.43 1.95
C LEU A 64 -0.48 -6.70 3.28
N LEU A 65 0.51 -5.96 3.77
CA LEU A 65 0.37 -5.14 4.97
C LEU A 65 -0.78 -4.14 4.82
N ARG A 66 -0.90 -3.48 3.66
CA ARG A 66 -2.01 -2.57 3.36
C ARG A 66 -3.37 -3.28 3.42
N LEU A 67 -3.48 -4.47 2.83
CA LEU A 67 -4.70 -5.28 2.86
C LEU A 67 -5.07 -5.69 4.28
N THR A 68 -4.12 -6.24 5.03
CA THR A 68 -4.33 -6.66 6.42
C THR A 68 -4.74 -5.47 7.30
N LEU A 69 -4.04 -4.33 7.19
CA LEU A 69 -4.41 -3.11 7.92
C LEU A 69 -5.79 -2.61 7.53
N SER A 70 -6.17 -2.70 6.25
CA SER A 70 -7.52 -2.33 5.79
C SER A 70 -8.58 -3.16 6.48
N LEU A 71 -8.40 -4.48 6.47
CA LEU A 71 -9.34 -5.43 7.07
C LEU A 71 -9.46 -5.28 8.58
N LEU A 72 -8.36 -4.96 9.27
CA LEU A 72 -8.36 -4.76 10.73
C LEU A 72 -8.92 -3.40 11.14
N ILE A 73 -8.58 -2.34 10.41
CA ILE A 73 -8.97 -0.96 10.74
C ILE A 73 -10.41 -0.67 10.31
N ALA A 74 -10.88 -1.26 9.21
CA ALA A 74 -12.24 -1.05 8.70
C ALA A 74 -13.36 -1.26 9.75
N PRO A 75 -13.43 -2.40 10.48
CA PRO A 75 -14.45 -2.59 11.50
C PRO A 75 -14.30 -1.62 12.68
N LEU A 76 -13.07 -1.21 13.01
CA LEU A 76 -12.80 -0.24 14.06
C LEU A 76 -13.33 1.15 13.69
N LEU A 77 -13.04 1.62 12.47
CA LEU A 77 -13.48 2.91 11.97
C LEU A 77 -14.99 2.96 11.72
N LEU A 78 -15.59 1.87 11.24
CA LEU A 78 -17.05 1.78 11.09
C LEU A 78 -17.81 1.97 12.40
N ARG A 79 -17.18 1.68 13.54
CA ARG A 79 -17.77 1.89 14.87
C ARG A 79 -17.82 3.36 15.28
N PHE A 80 -16.90 4.20 14.78
CA PHE A 80 -16.86 5.64 15.04
C PHE A 80 -17.73 6.47 14.10
N VAL A 81 -18.11 5.91 12.95
CA VAL A 81 -18.98 6.56 11.94
C VAL A 81 -20.46 6.21 12.15
N LYS A 82 -20.78 5.45 13.21
CA LYS A 82 -22.15 5.23 13.69
C LYS A 82 -22.61 6.36 14.61
#